data_AF-A0A932HRA5-F1
#
_entry.id   AF-A0A932HRA5-F1
#
_cell.length_a   1.000
_cell.length_b   1.000
_cell.length_c   1.000
_cell.angle_alpha   90.00
_cell.angle_beta   90.00
_cell.angle_gamma   90.00
#
_symmetry.space_group_name_H-M   'P 1'
#
loop_
_entity.id
_entity.type
_entity.pdbx_description
1 polymer ?
#
loop_
_entity_poly.entity_id
_entity_poly.type
_entity_poly.pdbx_seq_one_letter_code
_entity_poly.pdbx_strand_id
1 'polypeptide(L)' 'MRHLMKDSERIQRELIDGVKIFPRQQDHRTSVLLNPDRTRPLFHINAESEDLGFAESLAGEYAEKLQQWINNE' A
#
# COMPACT_ATOMS: atom_id res chain seq x y z
N MET A 1 -3.94 -3.76 9.08
CA MET A 1 -4.96 -3.64 8.01
C MET A 1 -6.03 -2.58 8.26
N ARG A 2 -6.62 -2.45 9.47
CA ARG A 2 -7.65 -1.43 9.76
C ARG A 2 -7.25 0.01 9.40
N HIS A 3 -6.03 0.42 9.75
CA HIS A 3 -5.51 1.76 9.43
C HIS A 3 -5.44 2.00 7.92
N LEU A 4 -4.92 1.04 7.15
CA LEU A 4 -4.86 1.11 5.70
C LEU A 4 -6.24 1.22 5.04
N MET A 5 -7.24 0.49 5.54
CA MET A 5 -8.61 0.60 5.04
C MET A 5 -9.24 1.95 5.34
N LYS A 6 -8.85 2.61 6.43
CA LYS A 6 -9.32 3.97 6.76
C LYS A 6 -8.60 5.01 5.89
N ASP A 7 -7.28 4.88 5.72
CA ASP A 7 -6.46 5.79 4.89
C ASP A 7 -6.90 5.77 3.42
N SER A 8 -7.27 4.59 2.91
CA SER A 8 -7.67 4.39 1.51
C SER A 8 -9.17 4.51 1.24
N GLU A 9 -9.99 5.00 2.18
CA GLU A 9 -11.46 4.98 2.05
C GLU A 9 -11.99 5.72 0.82
N ARG A 10 -11.28 6.77 0.38
CA ARG A 10 -11.67 7.60 -0.79
C ARG A 10 -10.87 7.29 -2.05
N ILE A 11 -10.07 6.23 -2.03
CA ILE A 11 -9.20 5.82 -3.14
C ILE A 11 -9.74 4.50 -3.70
N GLN A 12 -9.66 4.33 -5.02
CA GLN A 12 -9.99 3.04 -5.62
C GLN A 12 -9.07 1.96 -5.04
N ARG A 13 -9.67 0.85 -4.59
CA ARG A 13 -8.95 -0.26 -3.99
C ARG A 13 -9.56 -1.61 -4.33
N GLU A 14 -8.72 -2.63 -4.32
CA GLU A 14 -9.08 -4.03 -4.44
C GLU A 14 -8.64 -4.79 -3.19
N LEU A 15 -9.48 -5.72 -2.72
CA LEU A 15 -9.20 -6.56 -1.56
C LEU A 15 -8.82 -7.97 -2.04
N ILE A 16 -7.52 -8.21 -2.21
CA ILE A 16 -6.95 -9.43 -2.81
C ILE A 16 -5.89 -10.04 -1.87
N ASP A 17 -6.33 -10.80 -0.86
CA ASP A 17 -5.46 -11.33 0.22
C ASP A 17 -4.58 -10.24 0.90
N GLY A 18 -5.03 -8.99 0.79
CA GLY A 18 -4.32 -7.76 1.08
C GLY A 18 -5.17 -6.57 0.62
N VAL A 19 -4.56 -5.39 0.49
CA VAL A 19 -5.23 -4.20 -0.05
C VAL A 19 -4.35 -3.65 -1.17
N LYS A 20 -4.86 -3.70 -2.40
CA LYS A 20 -4.27 -3.01 -3.56
C LYS A 20 -4.93 -1.65 -3.71
N ILE A 21 -4.14 -0.58 -3.75
CA ILE A 21 -4.61 0.81 -3.81
C ILE A 21 -4.17 1.40 -5.15
N PHE A 22 -5.04 2.17 -5.78
CA PHE A 22 -4.76 2.89 -7.02
C PHE A 22 -4.78 4.39 -6.75
N PRO A 23 -3.65 4.99 -6.32
CA PRO A 23 -3.60 6.40 -5.92
C PRO A 23 -3.85 7.35 -7.10
N ARG A 24 -3.59 6.91 -8.34
CA ARG A 24 -3.91 7.64 -9.56
C ARG A 24 -5.10 6.96 -10.25
N GLN A 25 -6.31 7.43 -9.95
CA GLN A 25 -7.56 6.84 -10.45
C GLN A 25 -7.68 6.82 -11.99
N GLN A 26 -6.96 7.71 -12.69
CA GLN A 26 -7.11 7.88 -14.14
C GLN A 26 -6.26 6.90 -14.98
N ASP A 27 -5.20 6.30 -14.41
CA ASP A 27 -4.19 5.63 -15.24
C ASP A 27 -4.11 4.12 -15.02
N HIS A 28 -4.63 3.58 -13.91
CA HIS A 28 -4.53 2.17 -13.45
C HIS A 28 -3.13 1.53 -13.48
N ARG A 29 -2.12 2.22 -13.98
CA ARG A 29 -0.71 1.84 -14.12
C ARG A 29 0.08 2.06 -12.83
N THR A 30 -0.46 2.89 -11.94
CA THR A 30 0.11 3.14 -10.62
C THR A 30 -0.70 2.43 -9.55
N SER A 31 -0.06 1.54 -8.78
CA SER A 31 -0.71 0.85 -7.69
C SER A 31 0.24 0.50 -6.55
N VAL A 32 -0.32 0.23 -5.37
CA VAL A 32 0.41 -0.32 -4.22
C VAL A 32 -0.37 -1.48 -3.65
N LEU A 33 0.23 -2.65 -3.56
CA LEU A 33 -0.31 -3.79 -2.85
C LEU A 33 0.37 -3.93 -1.48
N LEU A 34 -0.43 -3.92 -0.43
CA LEU A 34 0.00 -4.25 0.92
C LEU A 34 -0.63 -5.56 1.34
N ASN A 35 0.19 -6.57 1.61
CA ASN A 35 -0.25 -7.89 2.02
C ASN A 35 0.52 -8.36 3.26
N PRO A 36 -0.17 -8.78 4.33
CA PRO A 36 0.49 -9.41 5.47
C PRO A 36 1.08 -10.76 5.04
N ASP A 37 2.29 -11.06 5.52
CA ASP A 37 2.86 -12.39 5.35
C ASP A 37 2.09 -13.40 6.21
N ARG A 38 1.78 -14.56 5.63
CA ARG A 38 0.96 -15.60 6.30
C ARG A 38 1.75 -16.38 7.36
N THR A 39 3.07 -16.27 7.35
CA THR A 39 3.99 -17.10 8.15
C THR A 39 4.89 -16.28 9.07
N ARG A 40 5.10 -15.00 8.75
CA ARG A 40 6.01 -14.10 9.46
C ARG A 40 5.27 -12.83 9.89
N PRO A 41 5.67 -12.19 11.00
CA PRO A 41 5.08 -10.93 11.45
C PRO A 41 5.61 -9.74 10.65
N LEU A 42 5.43 -9.75 9.32
CA LEU A 42 5.85 -8.69 8.42
C LEU A 42 4.80 -8.41 7.35
N PHE A 43 4.90 -7.24 6.74
CA PHE A 43 4.08 -6.84 5.60
C PHE A 43 4.96 -6.77 4.36
N HIS A 44 4.44 -7.28 3.25
CA HIS A 44 4.99 -7.07 1.93
C HIS A 44 4.34 -5.82 1.32
N ILE A 45 5.15 -4.99 0.67
CA ILE A 45 4.70 -3.78 -0.04
C ILE A 45 5.23 -3.90 -1.47
N ASN A 46 4.33 -3.90 -2.44
CA ASN A 46 4.68 -3.90 -3.85
C ASN A 46 4.09 -2.65 -4.50
N ALA A 47 4.94 -1.75 -4.99
CA ALA A 47 4.53 -0.56 -5.72
C ALA A 47 4.81 -0.73 -7.21
N GLU A 48 3.84 -0.40 -8.04
CA GLU A 48 3.92 -0.48 -9.50
C GLU A 48 3.65 0.92 -10.07
N SER A 49 4.44 1.33 -11.06
CA SER A 49 4.26 2.57 -11.82
C SER A 49 5.10 2.50 -13.10
N GLU A 50 4.77 3.29 -14.13
CA GLU A 50 5.63 3.45 -15.32
C GLU A 50 6.93 4.20 -15.01
N ASP A 51 6.91 5.00 -13.95
CA ASP A 51 8.07 5.72 -13.43
C ASP A 51 8.63 4.97 -12.20
N LEU A 52 9.85 4.44 -12.33
CA LEU A 52 10.55 3.72 -11.27
C LEU A 52 10.74 4.58 -10.02
N GLY A 53 11.15 5.83 -10.17
CA GLY A 53 11.37 6.73 -9.02
C GLY A 53 10.06 7.03 -8.29
N PHE A 54 8.96 7.11 -9.03
CA PHE A 54 7.63 7.21 -8.42
C PHE A 54 7.24 5.93 -7.68
N ALA A 55 7.49 4.74 -8.25
CA ALA A 55 7.21 3.47 -7.59
C ALA A 55 8.01 3.31 -6.29
N GLU A 56 9.30 3.65 -6.30
CA GLU A 56 10.18 3.62 -5.12
C GLU A 56 9.70 4.57 -4.03
N SER A 57 9.39 5.82 -4.40
CA SER A 57 8.85 6.83 -3.47
C SER A 57 7.54 6.35 -2.85
N LEU A 58 6.65 5.78 -3.66
CA LEU A 58 5.37 5.27 -3.23
C LEU A 58 5.52 4.07 -2.27
N ALA A 59 6.45 3.16 -2.53
CA ALA A 59 6.77 2.08 -1.59
C ALA A 59 7.28 2.63 -0.25
N GLY A 60 8.15 3.64 -0.29
CA GLY A 60 8.67 4.34 0.89
C GLY A 60 7.57 4.99 1.73
N GLU A 61 6.65 5.72 1.09
CA GLU A 61 5.52 6.37 1.77
C GLU A 61 4.68 5.35 2.56
N TYR A 62 4.33 4.23 1.92
CA TYR A 62 3.53 3.19 2.58
C TYR A 62 4.31 2.43 3.64
N ALA A 63 5.63 2.28 3.52
CA ALA A 63 6.48 1.72 4.56
C ALA A 63 6.50 2.62 5.81
N GLU A 64 6.63 3.93 5.63
CA GLU A 64 6.57 4.91 6.72
C GLU A 64 5.21 4.90 7.41
N LYS A 65 4.11 4.90 6.64
CA LYS A 65 2.75 4.78 7.18
C LYS A 65 2.58 3.51 8.03
N LEU A 66 3.07 2.37 7.53
CA LEU A 66 3.02 1.11 8.28
C LEU A 66 3.81 1.19 9.60
N GLN A 67 5.01 1.75 9.59
CA GLN A 67 5.81 1.96 10.80
C GLN A 67 5.08 2.85 11.80
N GLN A 68 4.47 3.94 11.35
CA GLN A 68 3.68 4.82 12.20
C GLN A 68 2.47 4.11 12.81
N TRP A 69 1.76 3.28 12.03
CA TRP A 69 0.62 2.52 12.55
C TRP A 69 1.03 1.44 13.53
N ILE A 70 2.18 0.79 13.33
CA ILE A 70 2.71 -0.23 14.25
C ILE A 70 3.20 0.40 15.56
N ASN A 71 3.85 1.57 15.48
CA ASN A 71 4.46 2.23 16.64
C ASN A 71 3.46 3.06 17.48
N ASN A 72 2.32 3.44 16.90
CA ASN A 72 1.26 4.21 17.58
C ASN A 72 0.10 3.32 18.10
N GLU A 73 0.27 2.00 18.12
CA GLU A 73 -0.57 1.04 18.88
C GLU A 73 0.11 0.67 20.21
#